data_AF-A0A9N7PLJ7-F1
#
_entry.id   AF-A0A9N7PLJ7-F1
#
_cell.length_a   1.000
_cell.length_b   1.000
_cell.length_c   1.000
_cell.angle_alpha   90.00
_cell.angle_beta   90.00
_cell.angle_gamma   90.00
#
_symmetry.space_group_name_H-M   'P 1'
#
loop_
_entity.id
_entity.type
_entity.pdbx_description
1 polymer ?
#
loop_
_entity_poly.entity_id
_entity_poly.type
_entity_poly.pdbx_seq_one_letter_code
_entity_poly.pdbx_strand_id
1 'polypeptide(L)'
;MRAVNAKVIARRQNGVDVKFSNGMRDFIASIDKENLTIEDIKNYSVNVKVYSIIRNCCNAYPANVLELGTSKSDDEEIKDLLDKIVDMVGYTI
;
A
#
# COMPACT_ATOMS: atom_id res chain seq x y z
N MET A 1 5.78 -4.91 -7.83
CA MET A 1 6.67 -4.98 -6.66
C MET A 1 6.45 -6.31 -5.95
N ARG A 2 7.49 -6.97 -5.43
CA ARG A 2 7.31 -8.19 -4.63
C ARG A 2 6.95 -7.79 -3.19
N ALA A 3 5.85 -8.30 -2.65
CA ALA A 3 5.58 -8.27 -1.21
C ALA A 3 5.91 -9.65 -0.62
N VAL A 4 6.59 -9.68 0.52
CA VAL A 4 7.00 -10.91 1.22
C VAL A 4 6.32 -11.01 2.59
N ASN A 5 5.99 -9.86 3.18
CA ASN A 5 5.23 -9.74 4.42
C ASN A 5 4.39 -8.47 4.34
N ALA A 6 3.19 -8.48 4.91
CA ALA A 6 2.29 -7.34 4.99
C ALA A 6 1.55 -7.32 6.34
N LYS A 7 1.35 -6.12 6.90
CA LYS A 7 0.64 -5.90 8.16
C LYS A 7 -0.14 -4.59 8.12
N VAL A 8 -1.40 -4.62 8.54
CA VAL A 8 -2.19 -3.40 8.80
C VAL A 8 -1.59 -2.69 10.01
N ILE A 9 -1.15 -1.45 9.81
CA ILE A 9 -0.56 -0.62 10.87
C ILE A 9 -1.51 0.47 11.37
N ALA A 10 -2.46 0.90 10.54
CA ALA A 10 -3.49 1.85 10.94
C ALA A 10 -4.78 1.61 10.14
N ARG A 11 -5.92 1.76 10.82
CA ARG A 11 -7.24 1.83 10.22
C ARG A 11 -7.79 3.23 10.45
N ARG A 12 -8.08 3.93 9.35
CA ARG A 12 -8.60 5.29 9.34
C ARG A 12 -10.05 5.25 8.87
N GLN A 13 -10.83 6.28 9.20
CA GLN A 13 -12.22 6.37 8.74
C GLN A 13 -12.34 6.29 7.20
N ASN A 14 -11.33 6.81 6.48
CA ASN A 14 -11.30 6.90 5.02
C ASN A 14 -10.18 6.07 4.39
N GLY A 15 -9.66 5.05 5.07
CA GLY A 15 -8.57 4.26 4.52
C GLY A 15 -7.89 3.30 5.47
N VAL A 16 -6.92 2.58 4.93
CA VAL A 16 -6.06 1.65 5.68
C VAL A 16 -4.61 1.86 5.27
N ASP A 17 -3.72 1.83 6.25
CA ASP A 17 -2.28 1.85 6.00
C ASP A 17 -1.73 0.45 6.22
N VAL A 18 -1.14 -0.12 5.16
CA VAL A 18 -0.53 -1.44 5.17
C VAL A 18 0.97 -1.27 5.05
N LYS A 19 1.70 -1.67 6.09
CA LYS A 19 3.15 -1.80 6.02
C LYS A 19 3.49 -3.13 5.38
N PHE A 20 4.31 -3.13 4.34
CA PHE A 20 4.79 -4.35 3.70
C PHE A 20 6.29 -4.29 3.44
N SER A 21 6.91 -5.45 3.30
CA SER A 21 8.34 -5.58 2.98
C SER A 21 8.53 -6.32 1.66
N ASN A 22 9.48 -5.86 0.85
CA ASN A 22 9.91 -6.59 -0.34
C ASN A 22 11.08 -7.55 -0.08
N GLY A 23 11.46 -7.74 1.18
CA GLY A 23 12.63 -8.52 1.60
C GLY A 23 13.93 -7.71 1.72
N MET A 24 13.97 -6.49 1.17
CA MET A 24 15.11 -5.58 1.31
C MET A 24 14.76 -4.31 2.09
N ARG A 25 13.56 -3.76 1.84
CA ARG A 25 13.08 -2.51 2.43
C ARG A 25 11.62 -2.65 2.84
N ASP A 26 11.27 -1.83 3.82
CA ASP A 26 9.89 -1.62 4.23
C ASP A 26 9.27 -0.45 3.46
N PHE A 27 8.00 -0.66 3.12
CA PHE A 27 7.14 0.29 2.43
C PHE A 27 5.82 0.41 3.18
N ILE A 28 5.10 1.48 2.90
CA ILE A 28 3.74 1.69 3.38
C ILE A 28 2.86 1.96 2.16
N ALA A 29 1.81 1.16 2.01
CA ALA A 29 0.71 1.42 1.10
C ALA A 29 -0.41 2.11 1.87
N SER A 30 -0.69 3.36 1.54
CA SER A 30 -1.90 4.08 1.94
C SER A 30 -2.99 3.76 0.94
N ILE A 31 -4.05 3.10 1.40
CA ILE A 31 -5.22 2.74 0.59
C ILE A 31 -6.39 3.60 1.09
N ASP A 32 -6.82 4.55 0.28
CA ASP A 32 -7.78 5.58 0.67
C ASP A 32 -9.07 5.48 -0.13
N LYS A 33 -10.20 5.39 0.57
CA LYS A 33 -11.57 5.51 0.04
C LYS A 33 -12.52 5.85 1.17
N GLU A 34 -13.50 6.71 0.90
CA GLU A 34 -14.61 6.93 1.83
C GLU A 34 -15.45 5.65 1.96
N ASN A 35 -15.77 5.24 3.19
CA ASN A 35 -16.48 3.99 3.49
C ASN A 35 -15.81 2.75 2.86
N LEU A 36 -14.48 2.67 2.96
CA LEU A 36 -13.68 1.60 2.39
C LEU A 36 -14.21 0.20 2.75
N THR A 37 -14.51 -0.61 1.75
CA THR A 37 -14.80 -2.04 1.89
C THR A 37 -13.69 -2.90 1.27
N ILE A 38 -13.62 -4.18 1.65
CA ILE A 38 -12.67 -5.13 1.05
C ILE A 38 -12.95 -5.33 -0.44
N GLU A 39 -14.22 -5.27 -0.85
CA GLU A 39 -14.64 -5.39 -2.24
C GLU A 39 -14.09 -4.24 -3.10
N ASP A 40 -14.01 -3.04 -2.53
CA ASP A 40 -13.41 -1.89 -3.22
C ASP A 40 -11.93 -2.11 -3.53
N ILE A 41 -11.20 -2.75 -2.61
CA ILE A 41 -9.78 -3.07 -2.78
C ILE A 41 -9.62 -4.12 -3.89
N LYS A 42 -10.46 -5.16 -3.88
CA LYS A 42 -10.46 -6.23 -4.91
C LYS A 42 -10.86 -5.72 -6.30
N ASN A 43 -11.74 -4.73 -6.36
CA ASN A 43 -12.16 -4.08 -7.59
C ASN A 43 -11.25 -2.92 -8.00
N TYR A 44 -10.12 -2.72 -7.30
CA TYR A 44 -9.16 -1.63 -7.53
C TYR A 44 -9.81 -0.24 -7.57
N SER A 45 -10.93 -0.09 -6.87
CA SER A 45 -11.77 1.13 -6.84
C SER A 45 -11.40 2.00 -5.64
N VAL A 46 -10.09 2.19 -5.42
CA VAL A 46 -9.47 2.86 -4.27
C VAL A 46 -8.34 3.75 -4.75
N ASN A 47 -7.95 4.75 -3.97
CA ASN A 47 -6.71 5.49 -4.22
C ASN A 47 -5.57 4.82 -3.48
N VAL A 48 -4.44 4.61 -4.15
CA VAL A 48 -3.27 3.98 -3.52
C VAL A 48 -2.04 4.83 -3.71
N LYS A 49 -1.34 5.08 -2.60
CA LYS A 49 0.00 5.67 -2.59
C LYS A 49 0.96 4.75 -1.84
N VAL A 50 2.05 4.40 -2.49
CA VAL A 50 3.13 3.62 -1.89
C VAL A 50 4.30 4.55 -1.62
N TYR A 51 4.75 4.58 -0.37
CA TYR A 51 5.92 5.36 0.03
C TYR A 51 6.88 4.52 0.87
N SER A 52 8.16 4.89 0.79
CA SER A 52 9.21 4.37 1.66
C SER A 52 9.72 5.49 2.56
N ILE A 53 10.02 5.18 3.82
CA ILE A 53 10.62 6.16 4.73
C ILE A 53 12.13 6.10 4.56
N ILE A 54 12.70 7.12 3.92
CA ILE A 54 14.14 7.30 3.83
C ILE A 54 14.60 7.95 5.14
N ARG A 55 15.48 7.25 5.87
CA ARG A 55 16.08 7.75 7.11
C ARG A 55 17.57 8.00 6.90
N ASN A 56 17.99 9.23 7.16
CA ASN A 56 19.39 9.60 7.35
C ASN A 56 19.64 9.82 8.85
N CYS A 57 20.90 9.91 9.25
CA CYS A 57 21.33 10.02 10.67
C CYS A 57 20.60 11.12 11.47
N CYS A 58 20.07 12.16 10.81
CA CYS A 58 19.40 13.29 11.46
C CYS A 58 18.01 13.64 10.90
N ASN A 59 17.49 12.92 9.89
CA ASN A 59 16.21 13.26 9.25
C ASN A 59 15.51 12.01 8.69
N ALA A 60 14.17 12.00 8.73
CA ALA A 60 13.35 11.00 8.07
C ALA A 60 12.31 11.69 7.18
N TYR A 61 12.21 11.26 5.93
CA TYR A 61 11.18 11.77 5.01
C TYR A 61 10.57 10.63 4.19
N PRO A 62 9.27 10.72 3.86
CA PRO A 62 8.64 9.79 2.94
C PRO A 62 9.06 10.10 1.49
N ALA A 63 9.46 9.06 0.77
CA ALA A 63 9.66 9.11 -0.67
C ALA A 63 8.55 8.33 -1.35
N ASN A 64 7.82 8.97 -2.26
CA ASN A 64 6.81 8.30 -3.09
C ASN A 64 7.49 7.32 -4.04
N VAL A 65 6.91 6.14 -4.16
CA VAL A 65 7.46 5.04 -4.97
C VAL A 65 6.48 4.66 -6.07
N LEU A 66 5.19 4.53 -5.75
CA LEU A 66 4.12 4.26 -6.71
C LEU A 66 2.89 5.08 -6.33
N GLU A 67 2.15 5.56 -7.32
CA GLU A 67 0.88 6.27 -7.13
C GLU A 67 -0.11 5.91 -8.25
N LEU A 68 -1.29 5.44 -7.85
CA LEU A 68 -2.33 5.03 -8.78
C LEU A 68 -2.81 6.23 -9.63
N GLY A 69 -2.94 6.02 -10.93
CA GLY A 69 -3.35 7.02 -11.91
C GLY A 69 -2.19 7.82 -12.52
N THR A 70 -0.94 7.57 -12.08
CA THR A 70 0.24 8.29 -12.61
C THR A 70 0.73 7.68 -13.92
N SER A 71 0.77 6.35 -14.02
CA SER A 71 1.26 5.64 -15.20
C SER A 71 0.60 4.26 -15.30
N LYS A 72 0.42 3.73 -16.51
CA LYS A 72 -0.13 2.37 -16.71
C LYS A 72 0.73 1.30 -16.02
N SER A 73 2.05 1.48 -16.05
CA SER A 73 2.98 0.54 -15.41
C SER A 73 2.81 0.55 -13.88
N ASP A 74 2.67 1.74 -13.29
CA ASP A 74 2.46 1.90 -11.86
C ASP A 74 1.12 1.29 -11.45
N ASP A 75 0.08 1.50 -12.26
CA ASP A 75 -1.26 0.97 -12.01
C ASP A 75 -1.29 -0.56 -12.01
N GLU A 76 -0.65 -1.19 -13.00
CA GLU A 76 -0.50 -2.65 -13.05
C GLU A 76 0.30 -3.16 -11.84
N GLU A 77 1.37 -2.46 -11.47
CA GLU A 77 2.20 -2.84 -10.33
C GLU A 77 1.47 -2.71 -8.99
N ILE A 78 0.61 -1.69 -8.84
CA ILE A 78 -0.23 -1.49 -7.66
C ILE A 78 -1.31 -2.55 -7.57
N LYS A 79 -1.95 -2.94 -8.68
CA LYS A 79 -2.95 -4.03 -8.69
C LYS A 79 -2.35 -5.33 -8.20
N ASP A 80 -1.19 -5.71 -8.75
CA ASP A 80 -0.42 -6.87 -8.30
C ASP A 80 -0.03 -6.81 -6.81
N LEU A 81 0.25 -5.60 -6.31
CA LEU A 81 0.58 -5.38 -4.90
C LEU A 81 -0.65 -5.53 -4.01
N LEU A 82 -1.80 -4.97 -4.40
CA LEU A 82 -3.05 -5.07 -3.66
C LEU A 82 -3.50 -6.51 -3.50
N ASP A 83 -3.46 -7.30 -4.58
CA ASP A 83 -3.83 -8.72 -4.54
C ASP A 83 -2.99 -9.49 -3.51
N LYS A 84 -1.66 -9.28 -3.55
CA LYS A 84 -0.73 -9.90 -2.59
C LYS A 84 -0.97 -9.43 -1.15
N ILE A 85 -1.30 -8.16 -0.96
CA ILE A 85 -1.61 -7.62 0.38
C ILE A 85 -2.87 -8.28 0.92
N VAL A 86 -3.93 -8.38 0.10
CA VAL A 86 -5.20 -9.03 0.48
C VAL A 86 -4.96 -10.50 0.83
N ASP A 87 -4.15 -11.21 0.04
CA ASP A 87 -3.81 -12.61 0.31
C ASP A 87 -3.04 -12.78 1.63
N MET A 88 -2.11 -11.87 1.95
CA MET A 88 -1.28 -11.96 3.17
C MET A 88 -2.00 -11.50 4.44
N VAL A 89 -2.77 -10.42 4.35
CA VAL A 89 -3.49 -9.83 5.49
C VAL A 89 -4.82 -10.56 5.74
N GLY A 90 -5.33 -11.26 4.73
CA GLY A 90 -6.63 -11.92 4.75
C GLY A 90 -7.78 -10.93 4.94
N TYR A 91 -8.87 -11.39 5.56
CA TYR A 91 -10.05 -10.56 5.88
C TYR A 91 -9.83 -9.57 7.03
N THR A 92 -8.59 -9.37 7.48
CA THR A 92 -8.25 -8.53 8.65
C THR A 92 -8.05 -7.06 8.25
N ILE A 93 -8.78 -6.58 7.25
CA ILE A 93 -8.80 -5.17 6.81
C ILE A 93 -10.00 -4.49 7.45
#